data_AF-A0A3G2IIM2-F1
#
_entry.id   AF-A0A3G2IIM2-F1
#
_cell.length_a   1.000
_cell.length_b   1.000
_cell.length_c   1.000
_cell.angle_alpha   90.00
_cell.angle_beta   90.00
_cell.angle_gamma   90.00
#
_symmetry.space_group_name_H-M   'P 1'
#
loop_
_entity.id
_entity.type
_entity.pdbx_description
1 polymer ?
#
loop_
_entity_poly.entity_id
_entity_poly.type
_entity_poly.pdbx_seq_one_letter_code
_entity_poly.pdbx_strand_id
1 'polypeptide(L)'
;MSTAKSSPVEQHFNDYERIQAVIGRQQMVMPVTPENQSRDSLMRVKAGIHHLLTEVVPGIENQQDRQEVYAWLDGMYSILRIEEFSARSEART
;
A
#
# COMPACT_ATOMS: atom_id res chain seq x y z
N MET A 1 -4.84 18.29 -29.73
CA MET A 1 -5.82 17.24 -29.42
C MET A 1 -6.30 17.49 -28.00
N SER A 2 -7.57 17.83 -27.80
CA SER A 2 -8.14 18.13 -26.49
C SER A 2 -8.38 16.81 -25.76
N THR A 3 -7.72 16.59 -24.63
CA THR A 3 -8.02 15.47 -23.74
C THR A 3 -9.40 15.74 -23.14
N ALA A 4 -10.41 14.97 -23.58
CA ALA A 4 -11.71 14.99 -22.94
C ALA A 4 -11.50 14.66 -21.45
N LYS A 5 -11.94 15.54 -20.54
CA LYS A 5 -11.90 15.27 -19.11
C LYS A 5 -12.77 14.04 -18.85
N SER A 6 -12.19 13.02 -18.21
CA SER A 6 -12.90 11.85 -17.73
C SER A 6 -14.03 12.27 -16.80
N SER A 7 -15.16 11.58 -16.86
CA SER A 7 -16.23 11.80 -15.90
C SER A 7 -15.77 11.39 -14.49
N PRO A 8 -16.36 11.96 -13.40
CA PRO A 8 -15.99 11.58 -12.03
C PRO A 8 -16.11 10.08 -11.73
N VAL A 9 -17.08 9.41 -12.39
CA VAL A 9 -17.30 7.96 -12.25
C VAL A 9 -16.17 7.16 -12.89
N GLU A 10 -15.76 7.53 -14.10
CA GLU A 10 -14.63 6.88 -14.79
C GLU A 10 -13.32 7.12 -14.04
N GLN A 11 -13.11 8.32 -13.49
CA GLN A 11 -11.94 8.61 -12.67
C GLN A 11 -11.88 7.72 -11.43
N HIS A 12 -13.00 7.59 -10.72
CA HIS A 12 -13.08 6.72 -9.54
C HIS A 12 -12.79 5.25 -9.89
N PHE A 13 -13.34 4.76 -11.00
CA PHE A 13 -13.09 3.40 -11.46
C PHE A 13 -11.61 3.17 -11.80
N ASN A 14 -10.98 4.09 -12.53
CA ASN A 14 -9.57 4.01 -12.88
C ASN A 14 -8.67 4.05 -11.63
N ASP A 15 -8.99 4.90 -10.66
CA ASP A 15 -8.26 4.95 -9.39
C ASP A 15 -8.42 3.65 -8.60
N TYR A 16 -9.63 3.06 -8.57
CA TYR A 16 -9.87 1.76 -7.96
C TYR A 16 -9.03 0.67 -8.61
N GLU A 17 -9.02 0.57 -9.94
CA GLU A 17 -8.22 -0.44 -10.66
C GLU A 17 -6.72 -0.29 -10.38
N ARG A 18 -6.21 0.95 -10.41
CA ARG A 18 -4.81 1.24 -10.11
C ARG A 18 -4.43 0.85 -8.69
N ILE A 19 -5.31 1.11 -7.71
CA ILE A 19 -5.09 0.72 -6.31
C ILE A 19 -5.14 -0.81 -6.18
N GLN A 20 -6.14 -1.47 -6.77
CA GLN A 20 -6.25 -2.94 -6.73
C GLN A 20 -5.08 -3.65 -7.42
N ALA A 21 -4.47 -3.03 -8.43
CA ALA A 21 -3.24 -3.59 -9.04
C ALA A 21 -2.07 -3.68 -8.06
N VAL A 22 -2.04 -2.85 -7.01
CA VAL A 22 -0.97 -2.83 -6.00
C VAL A 22 -1.35 -3.61 -4.75
N ILE A 23 -2.54 -3.36 -4.20
CA ILE A 23 -2.97 -3.90 -2.88
C ILE A 23 -4.16 -4.86 -2.98
N GLY A 24 -4.60 -5.17 -4.18
CA GLY A 24 -5.70 -6.09 -4.41
C GLY A 24 -5.30 -7.54 -4.18
N ARG A 25 -6.31 -8.38 -4.04
CA ARG A 25 -6.14 -9.81 -3.87
C ARG A 25 -7.22 -10.57 -4.64
N GLN A 26 -6.77 -11.40 -5.58
CA GLN A 26 -7.65 -12.21 -6.43
C GLN A 26 -8.04 -13.55 -5.79
N GLN A 27 -7.26 -14.06 -4.84
CA GLN A 27 -7.47 -15.39 -4.23
C GLN A 27 -7.50 -15.29 -2.71
N MET A 28 -8.35 -16.09 -2.07
CA MET A 28 -8.45 -16.15 -0.62
C MET A 28 -7.17 -16.73 0.02
N VAL A 29 -6.80 -16.24 1.20
CA VAL A 29 -5.69 -16.82 1.97
C VAL A 29 -6.14 -18.15 2.55
N MET A 30 -5.33 -19.20 2.34
CA MET A 30 -5.55 -20.52 2.92
C MET A 30 -4.42 -20.89 3.89
N PRO A 31 -4.73 -21.52 5.05
CA PRO A 31 -6.07 -21.75 5.58
C PRO A 31 -6.77 -20.44 5.99
N VAL A 32 -8.10 -20.44 5.92
CA VAL A 32 -8.95 -19.30 6.30
C VAL A 32 -8.96 -19.14 7.82
N THR A 33 -7.94 -18.47 8.36
CA THR A 33 -7.85 -18.12 9.78
C THR A 33 -7.73 -16.61 9.95
N PRO A 34 -8.18 -16.05 11.09
CA PRO A 34 -8.03 -14.62 11.38
C PRO A 34 -6.59 -14.13 11.28
N GLU A 35 -5.62 -14.93 11.73
CA GLU A 35 -4.19 -14.60 11.74
C GLU A 35 -3.65 -14.50 10.30
N ASN A 36 -4.05 -15.44 9.44
CA ASN A 36 -3.64 -15.46 8.04
C ASN A 36 -4.25 -14.30 7.24
N GLN A 37 -5.51 -13.94 7.52
CA GLN A 37 -6.16 -12.78 6.90
C GLN A 37 -5.54 -11.46 7.38
N SER A 38 -5.21 -11.37 8.67
CA SER A 38 -4.52 -10.22 9.24
C SER A 38 -3.14 -10.06 8.62
N ARG A 39 -2.34 -11.14 8.60
CA ARG A 39 -1.01 -11.16 7.99
C ARG A 39 -1.05 -10.75 6.53
N ASP A 40 -1.99 -11.28 5.75
CA ASP A 40 -2.18 -10.84 4.37
C ASP A 40 -2.47 -9.35 4.28
N SER A 41 -3.43 -8.86 5.05
CA SER A 41 -3.82 -7.45 5.00
C SER A 41 -2.63 -6.54 5.30
N LEU A 42 -1.80 -6.91 6.29
CA LEU A 42 -0.54 -6.21 6.58
C LEU A 42 0.46 -6.27 5.42
N MET A 43 0.60 -7.41 4.75
CA MET A 43 1.49 -7.53 3.57
C MET A 43 1.03 -6.67 2.40
N ARG A 44 -0.29 -6.55 2.18
CA ARG A 44 -0.86 -5.68 1.14
C ARG A 44 -0.70 -4.20 1.49
N VAL A 45 -0.91 -3.82 2.75
CA VAL A 45 -0.60 -2.45 3.23
C VAL A 45 0.88 -2.13 3.03
N LYS A 46 1.79 -3.05 3.38
CA LYS A 46 3.23 -2.89 3.15
C LYS A 46 3.56 -2.66 1.68
N ALA A 47 2.94 -3.43 0.77
CA ALA A 47 3.11 -3.24 -0.67
C ALA A 47 2.61 -1.86 -1.13
N GLY A 48 1.47 -1.42 -0.61
CA GLY A 48 0.93 -0.09 -0.87
C GLY A 48 1.86 1.03 -0.41
N ILE A 49 2.38 0.95 0.83
CA ILE A 49 3.34 1.94 1.35
C ILE A 49 4.62 1.96 0.53
N HIS A 50 5.14 0.78 0.16
CA HIS A 50 6.31 0.69 -0.71
C HIS A 50 6.05 1.40 -2.06
N HIS A 51 4.92 1.13 -2.71
CA HIS A 51 4.53 1.81 -3.96
C HIS A 51 4.40 3.33 -3.77
N LEU A 52 3.82 3.79 -2.66
CA LEU A 52 3.74 5.23 -2.39
C LEU A 52 5.13 5.86 -2.28
N LEU A 53 6.05 5.22 -1.55
CA LEU A 53 7.42 5.71 -1.37
C LEU A 53 8.23 5.75 -2.67
N THR A 54 8.05 4.78 -3.58
CA THR A 54 8.86 4.68 -4.80
C THR A 54 8.25 5.34 -6.03
N GLU A 55 6.92 5.34 -6.16
CA GLU A 55 6.24 5.79 -7.38
C GLU A 55 5.47 7.10 -7.19
N VAL A 56 4.85 7.31 -6.02
CA VAL A 56 3.94 8.45 -5.81
C VAL A 56 4.64 9.65 -5.20
N VAL A 57 5.34 9.46 -4.08
CA VAL A 57 6.04 10.53 -3.36
C VAL A 57 7.02 11.29 -4.24
N PRO A 58 7.84 10.65 -5.09
CA PRO A 58 8.76 11.37 -5.98
C PRO A 58 8.05 12.32 -6.96
N GLY A 59 6.78 12.03 -7.31
CA GLY A 59 5.96 12.86 -8.20
C GLY A 59 5.31 14.07 -7.52
N ILE A 60 5.41 14.21 -6.19
CA ILE A 60 4.86 15.36 -5.48
C ILE A 60 5.75 16.58 -5.73
N GLU A 61 5.23 17.60 -6.42
CA GLU A 61 6.00 18.79 -6.81
C GLU A 61 6.41 19.65 -5.60
N ASN A 62 5.46 19.91 -4.70
CA ASN A 62 5.73 20.68 -3.48
C ASN A 62 6.69 19.91 -2.58
N GLN A 63 7.87 20.49 -2.34
CA GLN A 63 8.92 19.84 -1.57
C GLN A 63 8.53 19.61 -0.10
N GLN A 64 7.83 20.55 0.53
CA GLN A 64 7.44 20.44 1.93
C GLN A 64 6.41 19.32 2.11
N ASP A 65 5.40 19.28 1.24
CA ASP A 65 4.38 18.21 1.25
C ASP A 65 5.03 16.85 0.96
N ARG A 66 5.96 16.80 0.00
CA ARG A 66 6.71 15.58 -0.33
C ARG A 66 7.50 15.04 0.87
N GLN A 67 8.22 15.93 1.57
CA GLN A 67 9.03 15.56 2.73
C GLN A 67 8.16 15.08 3.90
N GLU A 68 7.05 15.76 4.16
CA GLU A 68 6.09 15.39 5.20
C GLU A 68 5.51 13.99 4.91
N VAL A 69 4.96 13.79 3.72
CA VAL A 69 4.37 12.49 3.32
C VAL A 69 5.41 11.38 3.36
N TYR A 70 6.64 11.63 2.89
CA TYR A 70 7.73 10.67 2.99
C TYR A 70 8.00 10.25 4.44
N ALA A 71 8.14 11.22 5.36
CA ALA A 71 8.46 10.94 6.76
C ALA A 71 7.38 10.07 7.44
N TRP A 72 6.10 10.37 7.19
CA TRP A 72 4.98 9.56 7.69
C TRP A 72 4.99 8.13 7.13
N LEU A 73 5.18 7.98 5.82
CA LEU A 73 5.21 6.68 5.16
C LEU A 73 6.41 5.84 5.61
N ASP A 74 7.59 6.44 5.78
CA ASP A 74 8.78 5.77 6.27
C ASP A 74 8.61 5.29 7.73
N GLY A 75 7.99 6.11 8.58
CA GLY A 75 7.62 5.73 9.95
C GLY A 75 6.66 4.55 9.99
N MET A 76 5.58 4.59 9.21
CA MET A 76 4.62 3.47 9.10
C MET A 76 5.27 2.20 8.54
N TYR A 77 6.10 2.32 7.50
CA TYR A 77 6.82 1.20 6.91
C TYR A 77 7.77 0.54 7.92
N SER A 78 8.45 1.36 8.72
CA SER A 78 9.34 0.89 9.79
C SER A 78 8.59 0.09 10.86
N ILE A 79 7.42 0.56 11.30
CA ILE A 79 6.56 -0.18 12.24
C ILE A 79 6.17 -1.55 11.64
N LEU A 80 5.67 -1.58 10.40
CA LEU A 80 5.31 -2.84 9.74
C LEU A 80 6.47 -3.82 9.61
N ARG A 81 7.69 -3.32 9.37
CA ARG A 81 8.90 -4.14 9.28
C ARG A 81 9.27 -4.77 10.63
N ILE A 82 9.08 -4.04 11.72
CA ILE A 82 9.30 -4.55 13.08
C ILE A 82 8.27 -5.64 13.39
N GLU A 83 6.99 -5.38 13.15
CA GLU A 83 5.92 -6.36 13.36
C GLU A 83 6.14 -7.64 12.55
N GLU A 84 6.56 -7.52 11.28
CA GLU A 84 6.90 -8.67 10.45
C GLU A 84 8.09 -9.45 11.01
N PHE A 85 9.10 -8.76 11.53
CA PHE A 85 10.26 -9.39 12.15
C PHE A 85 9.86 -10.16 13.41
N SER A 86 9.09 -9.54 14.31
CA SER A 86 8.60 -10.15 15.55
C SER A 86 7.78 -11.42 15.28
N ALA A 87 6.84 -11.35 14.33
CA ALA A 87 6.03 -12.51 13.93
C ALA A 87 6.88 -13.65 13.34
N ARG A 88 7.96 -13.33 12.63
CA ARG A 88 8.90 -14.34 12.09
C ARG A 88 9.79 -14.96 13.17
N SER A 89 10.11 -14.22 14.24
CA SER A 89 10.90 -14.76 15.36
C SER A 89 10.07 -15.67 16.27
N GLU A 90 8.82 -15.32 16.55
CA GLU A 90 7.91 -16.16 17.36
C GLU A 90 7.61 -17.50 16.69
N ALA A 91 7.49 -17.52 15.35
CA ALA A 91 7.30 -18.77 14.60
C ALA A 91 8.50 -19.74 14.62
N ARG A 92 9.66 -19.33 15.16
CA ARG A 92 10.88 -20.16 15.22
C ARG A 92 11.18 -20.74 16.60
N THR A 93 10.43 -20.34 17.62
CA THR A 93 10.48 -20.85 19.00
C THR A 93 9.36 -21.83 19.24
#